data_AF-A0A7W1RA96-F1
#
_entry.id   AF-A0A7W1RA96-F1
#
_cell.length_a   1.000
_cell.length_b   1.000
_cell.length_c   1.000
_cell.angle_alpha   90.00
_cell.angle_beta   90.00
_cell.angle_gamma   90.00
#
_symmetry.space_group_name_H-M   'P 1'
#
loop_
_entity.id
_entity.type
_entity.pdbx_description
1 polymer ?
#
loop_
_entity_poly.entity_id
_entity_poly.type
_entity_poly.pdbx_seq_one_letter_code
_entity_poly.pdbx_strand_id
1 'polypeptide(L)'
;MEIGFNIYYTFREGESAWLYAQILRLYRQMLGVTAFSVDPYQIGFENEEGIESGAFWFYRKMGFRPVRDEVMKLVTKEERKTAASKQYRTPPETLRELAVGHMLLEFPSSPRSDWDRFHVRNIGIAVQRRMASRFRGDAARMRSAAAAKVARALGVSVAEWTEQEQRAFENLSLVLSLIPDLSRWTKDEKLAVARIARAKASAEEARYLRLMQQHHRLRREIIKVGS
;
A
#
# COMPACT_ATOMS: atom_id res chain seq x y z
N MET A 1 -1.56 3.12 -2.58
CA MET A 1 -2.72 2.30 -2.97
C MET A 1 -2.19 1.17 -3.82
N GLU A 2 -2.46 -0.08 -3.46
CA GLU A 2 -2.15 -1.20 -4.35
C GLU A 2 -3.21 -1.26 -5.46
N ILE A 3 -2.79 -1.51 -6.68
CA ILE A 3 -3.68 -1.59 -7.84
C ILE A 3 -3.43 -2.89 -8.59
N GLY A 4 -4.50 -3.64 -8.82
CA GLY A 4 -4.56 -4.72 -9.79
C GLY A 4 -5.36 -4.26 -10.99
N PHE A 5 -4.94 -4.63 -12.19
CA PHE A 5 -5.63 -4.26 -13.41
C PHE A 5 -5.56 -5.41 -14.39
N ASN A 6 -6.73 -5.92 -14.76
CA ASN A 6 -6.87 -7.00 -15.71
C ASN A 6 -7.68 -6.51 -16.91
N ILE A 7 -7.18 -6.77 -18.11
CA ILE A 7 -7.90 -6.55 -19.36
C ILE A 7 -7.99 -7.89 -20.06
N TYR A 8 -9.19 -8.20 -20.56
CA TYR A 8 -9.41 -9.36 -21.41
C TYR A 8 -8.52 -9.33 -22.64
N TYR A 9 -8.02 -10.50 -23.04
CA TYR A 9 -7.08 -10.65 -24.15
C TYR A 9 -7.46 -9.85 -25.41
N THR A 10 -8.74 -9.90 -25.81
CA THR A 10 -9.28 -9.20 -26.99
C THR A 10 -9.11 -7.68 -26.97
N PHE A 11 -8.94 -7.07 -25.78
CA PHE A 11 -8.77 -5.63 -25.58
C PHE A 11 -7.39 -5.27 -25.04
N ARG A 12 -6.46 -6.23 -25.02
CA ARG A 12 -5.04 -5.92 -24.79
C ARG A 12 -4.50 -5.29 -26.07
N GLU A 13 -3.63 -4.31 -25.88
CA GLU A 13 -3.13 -3.43 -26.94
C GLU A 13 -4.17 -2.37 -27.37
N GLY A 14 -3.71 -1.19 -27.81
CA GLY A 14 -4.57 -0.02 -28.06
C GLY A 14 -4.68 0.94 -26.87
N GLU A 15 -5.90 1.30 -26.45
CA GLU A 15 -6.17 2.36 -25.45
C GLU A 15 -5.98 1.92 -23.99
N SER A 16 -5.56 0.68 -23.73
CA SER A 16 -5.38 0.11 -22.39
C SER A 16 -4.54 0.99 -21.46
N ALA A 17 -3.41 1.50 -21.95
CA ALA A 17 -2.53 2.39 -21.19
C ALA A 17 -3.21 3.73 -20.87
N TRP A 18 -3.99 4.26 -21.82
CA TRP A 18 -4.73 5.49 -21.65
C TRP A 18 -5.84 5.33 -20.61
N LEU A 19 -6.65 4.27 -20.71
CA LEU A 19 -7.69 3.93 -19.73
C LEU A 19 -7.10 3.77 -18.33
N TYR A 20 -6.00 3.02 -18.21
CA TYR A 20 -5.30 2.85 -16.94
C TYR A 20 -4.86 4.20 -16.36
N ALA A 21 -4.26 5.07 -17.17
CA ALA A 21 -3.87 6.41 -16.75
C ALA A 21 -5.07 7.28 -16.32
N GLN A 22 -6.23 7.18 -16.99
CA GLN A 22 -7.46 7.88 -16.59
C GLN A 22 -7.96 7.39 -15.23
N ILE A 23 -7.92 6.08 -14.98
CA ILE A 23 -8.30 5.48 -13.69
C ILE A 23 -7.37 5.98 -12.58
N LEU A 24 -6.05 5.96 -12.79
CA LEU A 24 -5.09 6.49 -11.82
C LEU A 24 -5.33 7.98 -11.54
N ARG A 25 -5.58 8.77 -12.59
CA ARG A 25 -5.92 10.19 -12.47
C ARG A 25 -7.17 10.39 -11.63
N LEU A 26 -8.22 9.59 -11.86
CA LEU A 26 -9.47 9.63 -11.10
C LEU A 26 -9.23 9.33 -9.62
N TYR A 27 -8.49 8.27 -9.31
CA TYR A 27 -8.17 7.92 -7.91
C TYR A 27 -7.35 9.00 -7.22
N ARG A 28 -6.41 9.63 -7.93
CA ARG A 28 -5.68 10.78 -7.40
C ARG A 28 -6.61 11.96 -7.12
N GLN A 29 -7.52 12.30 -8.04
CA GLN A 29 -8.42 13.44 -7.89
C GLN A 29 -9.49 13.22 -6.81
N MET A 30 -10.13 12.05 -6.80
CA MET A 30 -11.23 11.76 -5.88
C MET A 30 -10.75 11.37 -4.49
N LEU A 31 -9.69 10.57 -4.40
CA LEU A 31 -9.23 9.94 -3.15
C LEU A 31 -7.91 10.53 -2.64
N GLY A 32 -7.26 11.41 -3.39
CA GLY A 32 -5.99 12.05 -3.00
C GLY A 32 -4.77 11.13 -3.05
N VAL A 33 -4.86 9.98 -3.73
CA VAL A 33 -3.76 9.00 -3.78
C VAL A 33 -2.48 9.61 -4.35
N THR A 34 -1.39 9.51 -3.59
CA THR A 34 -0.07 10.05 -3.96
C THR A 34 0.95 8.97 -4.33
N ALA A 35 0.64 7.70 -4.11
CA ALA A 35 1.49 6.58 -4.45
C ALA A 35 0.64 5.37 -4.86
N PHE A 36 0.96 4.78 -6.00
CA PHE A 36 0.39 3.54 -6.51
C PHE A 36 1.46 2.44 -6.47
N SER A 37 1.07 1.23 -6.07
CA SER A 37 1.93 0.06 -6.03
C SER A 37 1.32 -1.05 -6.87
N VAL A 38 2.16 -1.75 -7.63
CA VAL A 38 1.78 -2.95 -8.39
C VAL A 38 2.44 -4.15 -7.73
N ASP A 39 1.65 -5.19 -7.50
CA ASP A 39 2.12 -6.45 -6.92
C ASP A 39 3.02 -7.24 -7.89
N PRO A 40 4.10 -7.89 -7.43
CA PRO A 40 4.97 -8.75 -8.24
C PRO A 40 4.22 -9.73 -9.15
N TYR A 41 3.11 -10.30 -8.67
CA TYR A 41 2.33 -11.25 -9.46
C TYR A 41 1.75 -10.60 -10.72
N GLN A 42 1.35 -9.33 -10.66
CA GLN A 42 0.81 -8.58 -11.80
C GLN A 42 1.87 -8.25 -12.87
N ILE A 43 3.17 -8.32 -12.52
CA ILE A 43 4.29 -8.02 -13.43
C ILE A 43 5.07 -9.27 -13.86
N GLY A 44 4.64 -10.46 -13.46
CA GLY A 44 5.18 -11.74 -13.94
C GLY A 44 5.83 -12.63 -12.88
N PHE A 45 5.86 -12.24 -11.61
CA PHE A 45 6.39 -13.11 -10.54
C PHE A 45 5.43 -14.27 -10.30
N GLU A 46 5.89 -15.50 -10.55
CA GLU A 46 5.06 -16.72 -10.51
C GLU A 46 3.81 -16.65 -11.41
N ASN A 47 3.85 -15.78 -12.44
CA ASN A 47 2.75 -15.56 -13.37
C ASN A 47 3.29 -15.48 -14.81
N GLU A 48 3.23 -16.61 -15.52
CA GLU A 48 3.76 -16.71 -16.89
C GLU A 48 3.01 -15.79 -17.87
N GLU A 49 1.71 -15.57 -17.67
CA GLU A 49 0.93 -14.64 -18.49
C GLU A 49 1.48 -13.19 -18.38
N GLY A 50 1.94 -12.80 -17.20
CA GLY A 50 2.61 -11.51 -16.98
C GLY A 50 3.95 -11.39 -17.70
N ILE A 51 4.67 -12.51 -17.84
CA ILE A 51 5.93 -12.60 -18.59
C ILE A 51 5.66 -12.51 -20.09
N GLU A 52 4.74 -13.33 -20.60
CA GLU A 52 4.38 -13.37 -22.03
C GLU A 52 3.84 -12.02 -22.54
N SER A 53 3.04 -11.34 -21.73
CA SER A 53 2.49 -10.01 -22.07
C SER A 53 3.50 -8.87 -21.92
N GLY A 54 4.68 -9.11 -21.33
CA GLY A 54 5.65 -8.05 -21.04
C GLY A 54 5.13 -7.00 -20.05
N ALA A 55 4.26 -7.40 -19.11
CA ALA A 55 3.57 -6.52 -18.17
C ALA A 55 4.52 -5.57 -17.43
N PHE A 56 5.71 -6.06 -17.05
CA PHE A 56 6.76 -5.23 -16.45
C PHE A 56 7.03 -3.94 -17.25
N TRP A 57 7.23 -4.06 -18.57
CA TRP A 57 7.53 -2.93 -19.43
C TRP A 57 6.33 -2.02 -19.66
N PHE A 58 5.11 -2.55 -19.59
CA PHE A 58 3.89 -1.74 -19.62
C PHE A 58 3.87 -0.76 -18.44
N TYR A 59 4.03 -1.24 -17.21
CA TYR A 59 4.09 -0.37 -16.02
C TYR A 59 5.30 0.56 -16.05
N ARG A 60 6.48 0.06 -16.46
CA ARG A 60 7.69 0.87 -16.55
C ARG A 60 7.53 2.08 -17.48
N LYS A 61 6.93 1.87 -18.66
CA LYS A 61 6.64 2.95 -19.64
C LYS A 61 5.64 3.99 -19.11
N MET A 62 4.74 3.59 -18.21
CA MET A 62 3.82 4.51 -17.54
C MET A 62 4.46 5.28 -16.37
N GLY A 63 5.77 5.10 -16.14
CA GLY A 63 6.52 5.83 -15.12
C GLY A 63 6.65 5.10 -13.79
N PHE A 64 6.19 3.85 -13.68
CA PHE A 64 6.44 3.05 -12.49
C PHE A 64 7.94 2.70 -12.39
N ARG A 65 8.45 2.65 -11.16
CA ARG A 65 9.83 2.25 -10.85
C ARG A 65 9.84 1.02 -9.95
N PRO A 66 10.68 0.00 -10.19
CA PRO A 66 10.89 -1.04 -9.20
C PRO A 66 11.54 -0.47 -7.93
N VAL A 67 11.21 -1.04 -6.78
CA VAL A 67 11.70 -0.57 -5.46
C VAL A 67 13.06 -1.13 -5.08
N ARG A 68 13.48 -2.22 -5.73
CA ARG A 68 14.73 -2.94 -5.43
C ARG A 68 15.88 -2.38 -6.26
N ASP A 69 16.97 -1.97 -5.61
CA ASP A 69 18.13 -1.35 -6.27
C ASP A 69 18.76 -2.27 -7.35
N GLU A 70 18.81 -3.57 -7.08
CA GLU A 70 19.29 -4.62 -7.99
C GLU A 70 18.41 -4.76 -9.25
N VAL A 71 17.09 -4.65 -9.09
CA VAL A 71 16.13 -4.67 -10.21
C VAL A 71 16.28 -3.38 -11.01
N MET A 72 16.39 -2.23 -10.35
CA MET A 72 16.66 -0.94 -11.03
C MET A 72 17.93 -0.98 -11.88
N LYS A 73 19.02 -1.60 -11.39
CA LYS A 73 20.26 -1.78 -12.17
C LYS A 73 20.02 -2.64 -13.42
N LEU A 74 19.22 -3.69 -13.32
CA LEU A 74 18.86 -4.54 -14.46
C LEU A 74 17.99 -3.79 -15.47
N VAL A 75 16.97 -3.05 -15.00
CA VAL A 75 16.14 -2.17 -15.84
C VAL A 75 17.00 -1.23 -16.67
N THR A 76 17.94 -0.52 -16.06
CA THR A 76 18.79 0.43 -16.79
C THR A 76 19.63 -0.26 -17.87
N LYS A 77 20.08 -1.50 -17.65
CA LYS A 77 20.80 -2.28 -18.68
C LYS A 77 19.88 -2.65 -19.83
N GLU A 78 18.68 -3.12 -19.53
CA GLU A 78 17.69 -3.50 -20.55
C GLU A 78 17.15 -2.30 -21.33
N GLU A 79 16.96 -1.15 -20.69
CA GLU A 79 16.59 0.11 -21.35
C GLU A 79 17.66 0.54 -22.36
N ARG A 80 18.95 0.37 -22.04
CA ARG A 80 20.06 0.66 -22.98
C ARG A 80 20.04 -0.27 -24.19
N LYS A 81 19.80 -1.57 -23.99
CA LYS A 81 19.69 -2.54 -25.10
C LYS A 81 18.49 -2.22 -26.01
N THR A 82 17.35 -1.88 -25.40
CA THR A 82 16.12 -1.50 -26.11
C THR A 82 16.32 -0.19 -26.89
N ALA A 83 17.06 0.77 -26.35
CA ALA A 83 17.40 2.00 -27.04
C ALA A 83 18.36 1.77 -28.22
N ALA A 84 19.31 0.84 -28.07
CA ALA A 84 20.28 0.51 -29.10
C ALA A 84 19.66 -0.28 -30.28
N SER A 85 18.64 -1.10 -30.03
CA SER A 85 17.93 -1.86 -31.07
C SER A 85 16.44 -1.91 -30.81
N LYS A 86 15.65 -1.35 -31.74
CA LYS A 86 14.18 -1.42 -31.69
C LYS A 86 13.63 -2.84 -31.84
N GLN A 87 14.43 -3.77 -32.40
CA GLN A 87 14.06 -5.18 -32.54
C GLN A 87 14.36 -6.00 -31.28
N TYR A 88 15.15 -5.46 -30.34
CA TYR A 88 15.45 -6.14 -29.10
C TYR A 88 14.18 -6.36 -28.27
N ARG A 89 14.06 -7.57 -27.71
CA ARG A 89 13.07 -7.95 -26.73
C ARG A 89 13.80 -8.51 -25.52
N THR A 90 13.45 -8.04 -24.33
CA THR A 90 13.95 -8.61 -23.08
C THR A 90 13.53 -10.08 -23.02
N PRO A 91 14.48 -11.01 -22.89
CA PRO A 91 14.17 -12.43 -22.81
C PRO A 91 13.31 -12.80 -21.59
N PRO A 92 12.50 -13.87 -21.64
CA PRO A 92 11.62 -14.29 -20.54
C PRO A 92 12.35 -14.51 -19.21
N GLU A 93 13.56 -15.06 -19.22
CA GLU A 93 14.37 -15.25 -18.01
C GLU A 93 14.71 -13.91 -17.34
N THR A 94 15.04 -12.90 -18.14
CA THR A 94 15.33 -11.55 -17.63
C THR A 94 14.06 -10.87 -17.13
N LEU A 95 12.91 -11.09 -17.78
CA LEU A 95 11.61 -10.59 -17.29
C LEU A 95 11.25 -11.18 -15.92
N ARG A 96 11.53 -12.47 -15.68
CA ARG A 96 11.31 -13.10 -14.36
C ARG A 96 12.18 -12.45 -13.28
N GLU A 97 13.44 -12.13 -13.59
CA GLU A 97 14.33 -11.39 -12.67
C GLU A 97 13.83 -9.96 -12.41
N LEU A 98 13.27 -9.30 -13.42
CA LEU A 98 12.69 -7.96 -13.28
C LEU A 98 11.42 -7.95 -12.41
N ALA A 99 10.68 -9.05 -12.37
CA ALA A 99 9.38 -9.14 -11.71
C ALA A 99 9.44 -9.37 -10.18
N VAL A 100 10.61 -9.63 -9.58
CA VAL A 100 10.77 -10.06 -8.17
C VAL A 100 10.51 -8.95 -7.12
N GLY A 101 9.85 -7.84 -7.47
CA GLY A 101 9.58 -6.77 -6.52
C GLY A 101 8.47 -5.83 -6.97
N HIS A 102 7.86 -5.15 -6.02
CA HIS A 102 6.81 -4.17 -6.33
C HIS A 102 7.35 -3.05 -7.21
N MET A 103 6.46 -2.48 -8.02
CA MET A 103 6.72 -1.24 -8.74
C MET A 103 5.86 -0.11 -8.17
N LEU A 104 6.45 1.07 -8.02
CA LEU A 104 5.79 2.26 -7.49
C LEU A 104 5.65 3.36 -8.54
N LEU A 105 4.50 4.04 -8.53
CA LEU A 105 4.30 5.31 -9.20
C LEU A 105 3.89 6.35 -8.16
N GLU A 106 4.67 7.43 -8.03
CA GLU A 106 4.50 8.43 -6.97
C GLU A 106 4.31 9.85 -7.52
N PHE A 107 3.60 10.67 -6.74
CA PHE A 107 3.28 12.05 -7.05
C PHE A 107 3.58 12.96 -5.84
N PRO A 108 4.62 13.83 -5.90
CA PRO A 108 5.58 13.98 -7.01
C PRO A 108 6.46 12.74 -7.19
N SER A 109 7.00 12.57 -8.40
CA SER A 109 7.95 11.49 -8.67
C SER A 109 9.19 11.64 -7.80
N SER A 110 9.63 10.54 -7.18
CA SER A 110 10.83 10.50 -6.37
C SER A 110 11.64 9.25 -6.72
N PRO A 111 12.98 9.34 -6.81
CA PRO A 111 13.82 8.17 -7.05
C PRO A 111 13.86 7.21 -5.85
N ARG A 112 13.58 7.73 -4.64
CA ARG A 112 13.50 6.96 -3.39
C ARG A 112 12.37 7.48 -2.52
N SER A 113 11.70 6.61 -1.80
CA SER A 113 10.68 7.03 -0.84
C SER A 113 10.52 6.05 0.32
N ASP A 114 9.82 6.49 1.36
CA ASP A 114 9.46 5.65 2.50
C ASP A 114 8.67 4.40 2.08
N TRP A 115 8.04 4.42 0.89
CA TRP A 115 7.30 3.27 0.36
C TRP A 115 8.20 2.16 -0.20
N ASP A 116 9.48 2.43 -0.47
CA ASP A 116 10.41 1.44 -1.04
C ASP A 116 10.58 0.21 -0.15
N ARG A 117 10.45 0.42 1.16
CA ARG A 117 10.58 -0.63 2.19
C ARG A 117 9.24 -1.16 2.65
N PHE A 118 8.15 -0.48 2.29
CA PHE A 118 6.83 -0.79 2.81
C PHE A 118 6.22 -2.01 2.11
N HIS A 119 5.78 -2.99 2.90
CA HIS A 119 4.93 -4.08 2.46
C HIS A 119 3.76 -4.26 3.43
N VAL A 120 2.53 -4.29 2.93
CA VAL A 120 1.33 -4.45 3.78
C VAL A 120 1.37 -5.70 4.65
N ARG A 121 1.97 -6.79 4.15
CA ARG A 121 2.17 -8.05 4.89
C ARG A 121 2.98 -7.87 6.18
N ASN A 122 3.90 -6.92 6.22
CA ASN A 122 4.74 -6.67 7.40
C ASN A 122 3.90 -6.17 8.58
N ILE A 123 2.84 -5.40 8.31
CA ILE A 123 1.87 -4.99 9.33
C ILE A 123 1.18 -6.23 9.92
N GLY A 124 0.70 -7.14 9.07
CA GLY A 124 0.08 -8.40 9.49
C GLY A 124 1.03 -9.25 10.34
N ILE A 125 2.27 -9.42 9.90
CA ILE A 125 3.31 -10.14 10.65
C ILE A 125 3.57 -9.48 12.01
N ALA A 126 3.63 -8.16 12.09
CA ALA A 126 3.84 -7.44 13.35
C ALA A 126 2.67 -7.67 14.33
N VAL A 127 1.43 -7.63 13.85
CA VAL A 127 0.24 -7.97 14.65
C VAL A 127 0.30 -9.42 15.14
N GLN A 128 0.62 -10.38 14.26
CA GLN A 128 0.70 -11.80 14.60
C GLN A 128 1.80 -12.11 15.63
N ARG A 129 3.00 -11.53 15.47
CA ARG A 129 4.10 -11.67 16.44
C ARG A 129 3.70 -11.18 17.83
N ARG A 130 2.93 -10.09 17.89
CA ARG A 130 2.41 -9.56 19.16
C ARG A 130 1.33 -10.47 19.76
N MET A 131 0.44 -11.01 18.93
CA MET A 131 -0.58 -11.97 19.37
C MET A 131 0.05 -13.21 20.01
N ALA A 132 1.03 -13.80 19.34
CA ALA A 132 1.75 -14.97 19.84
C ALA A 132 2.48 -14.68 21.16
N SER A 133 3.24 -13.59 21.23
CA SER A 133 4.10 -13.28 22.40
C SER A 133 3.36 -12.76 23.62
N ARG A 134 2.27 -11.99 23.47
CA ARG A 134 1.59 -11.31 24.58
C ARG A 134 0.22 -11.88 24.91
N PHE A 135 -0.38 -12.62 23.98
CA PHE A 135 -1.75 -13.14 24.12
C PHE A 135 -1.85 -14.64 23.93
N ARG A 136 -0.72 -15.37 23.77
CA ARG A 136 -0.70 -16.82 23.56
C ARG A 136 -1.58 -17.29 22.39
N GLY A 137 -1.71 -16.45 21.35
CA GLY A 137 -2.55 -16.74 20.20
C GLY A 137 -4.04 -16.38 20.35
N ASP A 138 -4.47 -15.84 21.49
CA ASP A 138 -5.86 -15.43 21.70
C ASP A 138 -6.18 -14.10 20.99
N ALA A 139 -6.82 -14.21 19.83
CA ALA A 139 -7.19 -13.07 18.99
C ALA A 139 -8.27 -12.17 19.62
N ALA A 140 -9.25 -12.76 20.33
CA ALA A 140 -10.33 -12.01 20.95
C ALA A 140 -9.80 -11.15 22.10
N ARG A 141 -8.96 -11.74 22.96
CA ARG A 141 -8.29 -11.02 24.05
C ARG A 141 -7.36 -9.94 23.51
N MET A 142 -6.64 -10.20 22.42
CA MET A 142 -5.79 -9.18 21.78
C MET A 142 -6.61 -8.00 21.27
N ARG A 143 -7.72 -8.24 20.56
CA ARG A 143 -8.60 -7.18 20.03
C ARG A 143 -9.12 -6.29 21.16
N SER A 144 -9.69 -6.87 22.21
CA SER A 144 -10.19 -6.13 23.37
C SER A 144 -9.09 -5.32 24.07
N ALA A 145 -7.93 -5.93 24.31
CA ALA A 145 -6.80 -5.25 24.95
C ALA A 145 -6.21 -4.12 24.09
N ALA A 146 -6.14 -4.32 22.77
CA ALA A 146 -5.66 -3.31 21.83
C ALA A 146 -6.63 -2.12 21.78
N ALA A 147 -7.93 -2.37 21.65
CA ALA A 147 -8.97 -1.35 21.66
C ALA A 147 -8.94 -0.52 22.95
N ALA A 148 -8.90 -1.18 24.12
CA ALA A 148 -8.82 -0.50 25.41
C ALA A 148 -7.52 0.33 25.56
N LYS A 149 -6.37 -0.20 25.11
CA LYS A 149 -5.09 0.54 25.13
C LYS A 149 -5.16 1.79 24.24
N VAL A 150 -5.68 1.66 23.03
CA VAL A 150 -5.77 2.76 22.06
C VAL A 150 -6.79 3.79 22.51
N ALA A 151 -7.96 3.38 23.01
CA ALA A 151 -8.97 4.29 23.56
C ALA A 151 -8.41 5.17 24.68
N ARG A 152 -7.67 4.56 25.64
CA ARG A 152 -6.95 5.30 26.69
C ARG A 152 -5.87 6.23 26.14
N ALA A 153 -5.09 5.78 25.16
CA ALA A 153 -4.03 6.60 24.56
C ALA A 153 -4.59 7.84 23.84
N LEU A 154 -5.72 7.67 23.14
CA LEU A 154 -6.41 8.73 22.42
C LEU A 154 -7.28 9.61 23.33
N GLY A 155 -7.64 9.13 24.52
CA GLY A 155 -8.53 9.83 25.45
C GLY A 155 -9.98 9.87 24.98
N VAL A 156 -10.47 8.80 24.34
CA VAL A 156 -11.83 8.71 23.80
C VAL A 156 -12.63 7.63 24.50
N SER A 157 -13.92 7.90 24.72
CA SER A 157 -14.91 6.88 25.08
C SER A 157 -15.58 6.37 23.81
N VAL A 158 -15.44 5.07 23.54
CA VAL A 158 -16.06 4.42 22.37
C VAL A 158 -17.46 3.86 22.67
N ALA A 159 -17.91 3.93 23.94
CA ALA A 159 -19.20 3.39 24.36
C ALA A 159 -20.39 4.10 23.69
N GLU A 160 -20.24 5.39 23.37
CA GLU A 160 -21.25 6.20 22.68
C GLU A 160 -21.19 6.09 21.16
N TRP A 161 -20.23 5.32 20.62
CA TRP A 161 -20.08 5.15 19.18
C TRP A 161 -21.03 4.06 18.69
N THR A 162 -21.44 4.15 17.43
CA THR A 162 -22.23 3.11 16.78
C THR A 162 -21.47 1.78 16.72
N GLU A 163 -22.18 0.65 16.61
CA GLU A 163 -21.52 -0.67 16.50
C GLU A 163 -20.52 -0.74 15.34
N GLN A 164 -20.82 -0.11 14.21
CA GLN A 164 -19.94 -0.08 13.04
C GLN A 164 -18.65 0.70 13.35
N GLU A 165 -18.77 1.85 14.01
CA GLU A 165 -17.62 2.63 14.48
C GLU A 165 -16.78 1.88 15.50
N GLN A 166 -17.41 1.15 16.44
CA GLN A 166 -16.71 0.32 17.40
C GLN A 166 -15.92 -0.80 16.71
N ARG A 167 -16.53 -1.55 15.78
CA ARG A 167 -15.85 -2.61 15.01
C ARG A 167 -14.70 -2.07 14.17
N ALA A 168 -14.89 -0.93 13.50
CA ALA A 168 -13.83 -0.26 12.74
C ALA A 168 -12.67 0.15 13.65
N PHE A 169 -12.99 0.72 14.82
CA PHE A 169 -12.01 1.11 15.83
C PHE A 169 -11.22 -0.08 16.39
N GLU A 170 -11.88 -1.20 16.70
CA GLU A 170 -11.23 -2.42 17.18
C GLU A 170 -10.24 -2.98 16.14
N ASN A 171 -10.64 -3.05 14.88
CA ASN A 171 -9.79 -3.53 13.79
C ASN A 171 -8.56 -2.62 13.61
N LEU A 172 -8.76 -1.30 13.57
CA LEU A 172 -7.65 -0.33 13.47
C LEU A 172 -6.77 -0.35 14.72
N SER A 173 -7.34 -0.63 15.89
CA SER A 173 -6.61 -0.66 17.16
C SER A 173 -5.52 -1.73 17.19
N LEU A 174 -5.67 -2.84 16.45
CA LEU A 174 -4.61 -3.84 16.31
C LEU A 174 -3.32 -3.20 15.78
N VAL A 175 -3.44 -2.36 14.75
CA VAL A 175 -2.32 -1.65 14.14
C VAL A 175 -1.89 -0.45 14.98
N LEU A 176 -2.84 0.41 15.40
CA LEU A 176 -2.53 1.61 16.20
C LEU A 176 -1.82 1.26 17.51
N SER A 177 -2.14 0.10 18.11
CA SER A 177 -1.51 -0.32 19.35
C SER A 177 -0.02 -0.60 19.23
N LEU A 178 0.48 -0.85 18.00
CA LEU A 178 1.90 -1.09 17.67
C LEU A 178 2.74 0.20 17.75
N ILE A 179 2.10 1.37 17.70
CA ILE A 179 2.76 2.67 17.84
C ILE A 179 3.12 2.88 19.32
N PRO A 180 4.40 2.87 19.72
CA PRO A 180 4.77 2.87 21.14
C PRO A 180 4.45 4.18 21.86
N ASP A 181 4.55 5.30 21.15
CA ASP A 181 4.43 6.65 21.69
C ASP A 181 3.06 7.31 21.47
N LEU A 182 2.04 6.56 21.02
CA LEU A 182 0.71 7.08 20.69
C LEU A 182 0.10 7.93 21.83
N SER A 183 0.35 7.55 23.10
CA SER A 183 -0.12 8.30 24.27
C SER A 183 0.56 9.66 24.47
N ARG A 184 1.71 9.90 23.84
CA ARG A 184 2.50 11.15 23.91
C ARG A 184 2.17 12.13 22.78
N TRP A 185 1.29 11.74 21.87
CA TRP A 185 0.87 12.61 20.76
C TRP A 185 0.06 13.80 21.28
N THR A 186 0.00 14.87 20.49
CA THR A 186 -0.77 16.06 20.87
C THR A 186 -2.26 15.73 20.93
N LYS A 187 -3.03 16.57 21.62
CA LYS A 187 -4.50 16.42 21.71
C LYS A 187 -5.13 16.41 20.31
N ASP A 188 -4.68 17.29 19.42
CA ASP A 188 -5.23 17.42 18.06
C ASP A 188 -4.90 16.21 17.18
N GLU A 189 -3.68 15.68 17.28
CA GLU A 189 -3.29 14.44 16.60
C GLU A 189 -4.18 13.28 17.06
N LYS A 190 -4.36 13.10 18.37
CA LYS A 190 -5.21 12.03 18.92
C LYS A 190 -6.67 12.15 18.48
N LEU A 191 -7.22 13.36 18.50
CA LEU A 191 -8.57 13.64 18.00
C LEU A 191 -8.68 13.39 16.48
N ALA A 192 -7.63 13.65 15.71
CA ALA A 192 -7.57 13.31 14.29
C ALA A 192 -7.58 11.79 14.07
N VAL A 193 -6.82 11.01 14.85
CA VAL A 193 -6.87 9.53 14.79
C VAL A 193 -8.27 9.01 15.10
N ALA A 194 -8.95 9.55 16.12
CA ALA A 194 -10.32 9.15 16.44
C ALA A 194 -11.30 9.44 15.29
N ARG A 195 -11.19 10.63 14.65
CA ARG A 195 -11.98 10.99 13.47
C ARG A 195 -11.73 10.06 12.29
N ILE A 196 -10.48 9.66 12.07
CA ILE A 196 -10.10 8.66 11.06
C ILE A 196 -10.79 7.32 11.34
N ALA A 197 -10.72 6.84 12.58
CA ALA A 197 -11.31 5.54 12.94
C ALA A 197 -12.83 5.52 12.74
N ARG A 198 -13.52 6.59 13.12
CA ARG A 198 -14.95 6.75 12.87
C ARG A 198 -15.27 6.82 11.38
N ALA A 199 -14.48 7.57 10.60
CA ALA A 199 -14.67 7.67 9.16
C ALA A 199 -14.53 6.31 8.44
N LYS A 200 -13.73 5.38 8.99
CA LYS A 200 -13.57 4.03 8.42
C LYS A 200 -14.84 3.16 8.53
N ALA A 201 -15.77 3.52 9.42
CA ALA A 201 -17.04 2.81 9.55
C ALA A 201 -18.09 3.21 8.52
N SER A 202 -17.85 4.29 7.76
CA SER A 202 -18.77 4.73 6.71
C SER A 202 -18.76 3.76 5.52
N ALA A 203 -19.87 3.71 4.78
CA ALA A 203 -19.97 2.99 3.52
C ALA A 203 -19.02 3.54 2.44
N GLU A 204 -18.64 4.83 2.52
CA GLU A 204 -17.71 5.46 1.59
C GLU A 204 -16.30 5.60 2.18
N GLU A 205 -15.29 5.10 1.46
CA GLU A 205 -13.90 5.18 1.93
C GLU A 205 -13.23 6.55 1.70
N ALA A 206 -13.80 7.41 0.84
CA ALA A 206 -13.15 8.65 0.41
C ALA A 206 -12.80 9.57 1.59
N ARG A 207 -13.70 9.72 2.56
CA ARG A 207 -13.45 10.53 3.75
C ARG A 207 -12.34 9.94 4.62
N TYR A 208 -12.36 8.62 4.84
CA TYR A 208 -11.31 7.92 5.58
C TYR A 208 -9.93 8.13 4.94
N LEU A 209 -9.83 7.94 3.63
CA LEU A 209 -8.57 8.07 2.88
C LEU A 209 -8.02 9.50 2.92
N ARG A 210 -8.86 10.52 2.75
CA ARG A 210 -8.44 11.93 2.84
C ARG A 210 -7.93 12.30 4.24
N LEU A 211 -8.64 11.89 5.28
CA LEU A 211 -8.21 12.14 6.67
C LEU A 211 -6.89 11.43 6.99
N MET A 212 -6.71 10.19 6.52
CA MET A 212 -5.46 9.44 6.66
C MET A 212 -4.27 10.15 5.98
N GLN A 213 -4.48 10.75 4.80
CA GLN A 213 -3.43 11.47 4.07
C GLN A 213 -3.02 12.77 4.78
N GLN A 214 -3.98 13.47 5.40
CA GLN A 214 -3.72 14.70 6.15
C GLN A 214 -2.98 14.45 7.46
N HIS A 215 -3.09 13.25 8.04
CA HIS A 215 -2.43 12.91 9.29
C HIS A 215 -1.00 12.39 9.07
N HIS A 216 -0.06 13.30 8.79
CA HIS A 216 1.34 12.97 8.46
C HIS A 216 2.04 12.06 9.47
N ARG A 217 1.91 12.32 10.77
CA ARG A 217 2.52 11.48 11.82
C ARG A 217 2.00 10.05 11.80
N LEU A 218 0.68 9.85 11.74
CA LEU A 218 0.08 8.53 11.65
C LEU A 218 0.53 7.78 10.40
N ARG A 219 0.52 8.44 9.23
CA ARG A 219 1.01 7.86 7.99
C ARG A 219 2.45 7.38 8.13
N ARG A 220 3.33 8.22 8.69
CA ARG A 220 4.74 7.88 8.92
C ARG A 220 4.89 6.66 9.83
N GLU A 221 4.17 6.62 10.95
CA GLU A 221 4.28 5.48 11.88
C GLU A 221 3.69 4.18 11.28
N ILE A 222 2.63 4.24 10.48
CA ILE A 222 2.11 3.07 9.76
C ILE A 222 3.13 2.58 8.72
N ILE A 223 3.76 3.49 7.96
CA ILE A 223 4.79 3.12 7.00
C ILE A 223 5.96 2.44 7.72
N LYS A 224 6.42 2.99 8.85
CA LYS A 224 7.47 2.35 9.67
C LYS A 224 7.10 0.96 10.15
N VAL A 225 5.85 0.72 10.55
CA VAL A 225 5.39 -0.62 10.97
C VAL A 225 5.35 -1.60 9.79
N GLY A 226 5.03 -1.11 8.60
CA GLY A 226 5.01 -1.91 7.37
C GLY A 226 6.36 -2.03 6.65
N SER A 227 7.41 -1.35 7.14
CA SER A 227 8.76 -1.41 6.56
C SER A 227 9.60 -2.46 7.28
#